data_AF-A0A2A4T062-F1
#
_entry.id   AF-A0A2A4T062-F1
#
_cell.length_a   1.000
_cell.length_b   1.000
_cell.length_c   1.000
_cell.angle_alpha   90.00
_cell.angle_beta   90.00
_cell.angle_gamma   90.00
#
_symmetry.space_group_name_H-M   'P 1'
#
loop_
_entity.id
_entity.type
_entity.pdbx_description
1 polymer ?
#
loop_
_entity_poly.entity_id
_entity_poly.type
_entity_poly.pdbx_seq_one_letter_code
_entity_poly.pdbx_strand_id
1 'polypeptide(L)'
;MSGVKCRPEVIQVKIASIQNAVPIRTIGQVVQSISNSFQEKTQTVVHAVLKDTGALIKPSILAAVPQIAKKMTILQSNAIKTASNKGVTSLKAQKIAAIATISNYTVKDVPLITTAISKILLSKDRLALTKAVNIATKIAQKQHEAVFVSNLATVCSKVSVNMGFATVSTKMMDNNIMRVVTKAKNQTQLITEIEVVQEHGKENVNMTTEVFGLSEKESTHLQNRFSQELKKQGVIYEGKYQCKKERLLEKGRIKKPYMKKAIQPDQIFDEERSISNSPAYELEKIKNFNF
;
A
#
# COMPACT_ATOMS: atom_id res chain seq x y z
N MET A 1 7.85 17.01 -26.89
CA MET A 1 6.51 16.42 -26.64
C MET A 1 5.98 17.00 -25.33
N SER A 2 4.68 17.30 -25.23
CA SER A 2 4.05 17.81 -24.00
C SER A 2 3.17 16.71 -23.40
N GLY A 3 3.26 16.53 -22.08
CA GLY A 3 2.45 15.57 -21.32
C GLY A 3 1.51 16.31 -20.39
N VAL A 4 0.25 15.87 -20.31
CA VAL A 4 -0.68 16.32 -19.27
C VAL A 4 -0.46 15.45 -18.04
N LYS A 5 -0.26 16.06 -16.87
CA LYS A 5 0.06 15.34 -15.64
C LYS A 5 -1.01 15.60 -14.59
N CYS A 6 -1.66 14.55 -14.10
CA CYS A 6 -2.59 14.62 -12.98
C CYS A 6 -2.00 13.85 -11.79
N ARG A 7 -2.00 14.46 -10.60
CA ARG A 7 -1.42 13.87 -9.36
C ARG A 7 -2.41 13.87 -8.19
N PRO A 8 -3.52 13.13 -8.25
CA PRO A 8 -4.40 12.99 -7.09
C PRO A 8 -3.74 12.19 -5.96
N GLU A 9 -4.04 12.59 -4.73
CA GLU A 9 -3.88 11.75 -3.54
C GLU A 9 -4.99 10.70 -3.51
N VAL A 10 -4.63 9.43 -3.32
CA VAL A 10 -5.58 8.31 -3.24
C VAL A 10 -5.80 7.94 -1.78
N ILE A 11 -7.04 8.09 -1.31
CA ILE A 11 -7.38 7.83 0.09
C ILE A 11 -8.03 6.48 0.32
N GLN A 12 -8.68 5.90 -0.69
CA GLN A 12 -9.31 4.58 -0.58
C GLN A 12 -9.28 3.85 -1.92
N VAL A 13 -9.23 2.53 -1.84
CA VAL A 13 -9.37 1.64 -2.99
C VAL A 13 -10.21 0.43 -2.60
N LYS A 14 -11.23 0.12 -3.39
CA LYS A 14 -11.97 -1.14 -3.25
C LYS A 14 -11.04 -2.31 -3.53
N ILE A 15 -11.18 -3.37 -2.74
CA ILE A 15 -10.39 -4.58 -2.92
C ILE A 15 -10.84 -5.28 -4.20
N ALA A 16 -9.96 -5.34 -5.20
CA ALA A 16 -10.26 -5.94 -6.49
C ALA A 16 -9.94 -7.44 -6.53
N SER A 17 -8.91 -7.86 -5.78
CA SER A 17 -8.52 -9.24 -5.52
C SER A 17 -7.30 -9.19 -4.58
N ILE A 18 -7.41 -9.71 -3.36
CA ILE A 18 -6.24 -9.82 -2.48
C ILE A 18 -5.52 -11.14 -2.81
N GLN A 19 -4.84 -11.21 -3.95
CA GLN A 19 -3.89 -12.31 -4.12
C GLN A 19 -2.74 -12.08 -3.13
N ASN A 20 -2.65 -12.98 -2.14
CA ASN A 20 -1.54 -13.09 -1.18
C ASN A 20 -1.43 -12.01 -0.09
N ALA A 21 -2.45 -11.19 0.16
CA ALA A 21 -2.49 -10.36 1.38
C ALA A 21 -3.69 -10.74 2.25
N VAL A 22 -3.47 -10.71 3.56
CA VAL A 22 -4.42 -11.19 4.55
C VAL A 22 -4.63 -10.06 5.54
N PRO A 23 -5.88 -9.59 5.74
CA PRO A 23 -6.19 -8.72 6.87
C PRO A 23 -5.61 -9.35 8.16
N ILE A 24 -4.93 -8.60 9.03
CA ILE A 24 -4.34 -9.17 10.26
C ILE A 24 -5.40 -9.95 11.05
N ARG A 25 -6.62 -9.44 11.03
CA ARG A 25 -7.83 -10.03 11.59
C ARG A 25 -8.28 -11.39 11.06
N THR A 26 -7.94 -11.77 9.83
CA THR A 26 -8.22 -13.10 9.27
C THR A 26 -7.15 -14.12 9.61
N ILE A 27 -6.07 -13.69 10.27
CA ILE A 27 -5.06 -14.60 10.79
C ILE A 27 -5.63 -15.21 12.07
N GLY A 28 -6.40 -16.30 11.92
CA GLY A 28 -6.94 -17.06 13.05
C GLY A 28 -5.86 -17.40 14.08
N GLN A 29 -4.62 -17.62 13.65
CA GLN A 29 -3.46 -17.81 14.52
C GLN A 29 -3.14 -16.59 15.39
N VAL A 30 -3.23 -15.36 14.87
CA VAL A 30 -2.98 -14.14 15.66
C VAL A 30 -4.07 -13.97 16.69
N VAL A 31 -5.35 -14.07 16.28
CA VAL A 31 -6.50 -13.98 17.20
C VAL A 31 -6.45 -15.09 18.27
N GLN A 32 -6.08 -16.31 17.87
CA GLN A 32 -5.93 -17.44 18.79
C GLN A 32 -4.72 -17.27 19.73
N SER A 33 -3.57 -16.80 19.24
CA SER A 33 -2.39 -16.51 20.07
C SER A 33 -2.67 -15.40 21.07
N ILE A 34 -3.44 -14.38 20.68
CA ILE A 34 -3.92 -13.33 21.59
C ILE A 34 -4.78 -14.00 22.66
N SER A 35 -5.81 -14.75 22.27
CA SER A 35 -6.73 -15.41 23.22
C SER A 35 -5.98 -16.33 24.20
N ASN A 36 -5.15 -17.26 23.70
CA ASN A 36 -4.43 -18.24 24.52
C ASN A 36 -3.44 -17.61 25.51
N SER A 37 -2.93 -16.41 25.23
CA SER A 37 -2.01 -15.69 26.13
C SER A 37 -2.70 -15.04 27.34
N PHE A 38 -4.03 -14.99 27.35
CA PHE A 38 -4.83 -14.40 28.41
C PHE A 38 -5.59 -15.46 29.21
N GLN A 39 -5.82 -15.19 30.50
CA GLN A 39 -6.74 -15.98 31.32
C GLN A 39 -8.15 -15.99 30.71
N GLU A 40 -8.90 -17.07 30.90
CA GLU A 40 -10.22 -17.34 30.28
C GLU A 40 -11.21 -16.15 30.37
N LYS A 41 -11.34 -15.53 31.55
CA LYS A 41 -12.18 -14.32 31.73
C LYS A 41 -11.74 -13.14 30.85
N THR A 42 -10.44 -13.02 30.58
CA THR A 42 -9.88 -11.96 29.74
C THR A 42 -10.03 -12.28 28.24
N GLN A 43 -10.10 -13.55 27.84
CA GLN A 43 -10.36 -13.95 26.45
C GLN A 43 -11.72 -13.45 25.96
N THR A 44 -12.75 -13.55 26.81
CA THR A 44 -14.09 -13.02 26.51
C THR A 44 -14.06 -11.50 26.31
N VAL A 45 -13.21 -10.79 27.07
CA VAL A 45 -13.01 -9.34 26.91
C VAL A 45 -12.29 -9.02 25.61
N VAL A 46 -11.25 -9.77 25.26
CA VAL A 46 -10.54 -9.65 23.98
C VAL A 46 -11.52 -9.79 22.81
N HIS A 47 -12.33 -10.85 22.80
CA HIS A 47 -13.31 -11.07 21.74
C HIS A 47 -14.34 -9.95 21.65
N ALA A 48 -14.85 -9.46 22.79
CA ALA A 48 -15.77 -8.32 22.82
C ALA A 48 -15.12 -7.06 22.22
N VAL A 49 -13.90 -6.72 22.65
CA VAL A 49 -13.19 -5.55 22.13
C VAL A 49 -12.90 -5.68 20.62
N LEU A 50 -12.49 -6.86 20.15
CA LEU A 50 -12.26 -7.10 18.73
C LEU A 50 -13.56 -7.01 17.91
N LYS A 51 -14.68 -7.44 18.47
CA LYS A 51 -16.00 -7.30 17.84
C LYS A 51 -16.42 -5.83 17.76
N ASP A 52 -16.35 -5.12 18.88
CA ASP A 52 -16.81 -3.73 19.00
C ASP A 52 -15.97 -2.75 18.17
N THR A 53 -14.68 -3.07 17.98
CA THR A 53 -13.78 -2.28 17.11
C THR A 53 -13.95 -2.60 15.62
N GLY A 54 -14.85 -3.51 15.25
CA GLY A 54 -15.02 -3.99 13.88
C GLY A 54 -13.82 -4.80 13.36
N ALA A 55 -12.88 -5.16 14.25
CA ALA A 55 -11.69 -5.90 13.90
C ALA A 55 -12.00 -7.33 13.44
N LEU A 56 -13.24 -7.84 13.56
CA LEU A 56 -13.63 -9.16 13.07
C LEU A 56 -14.25 -9.16 11.64
N ILE A 57 -14.47 -8.00 11.02
CA ILE A 57 -15.19 -7.90 9.73
C ILE A 57 -14.20 -7.83 8.56
N LYS A 58 -14.25 -8.73 7.57
CA LYS A 58 -13.36 -8.69 6.37
C LYS A 58 -13.49 -7.34 5.62
N PRO A 59 -12.38 -6.65 5.27
CA PRO A 59 -12.50 -5.36 4.60
C PRO A 59 -12.95 -5.61 3.17
N SER A 60 -13.88 -4.79 2.68
CA SER A 60 -14.18 -4.65 1.25
C SER A 60 -13.41 -3.47 0.62
N ILE A 61 -12.82 -2.61 1.45
CA ILE A 61 -12.13 -1.37 1.09
C ILE A 61 -10.82 -1.30 1.87
N LEU A 62 -9.73 -0.93 1.19
CA LEU A 62 -8.49 -0.49 1.81
C LEU A 62 -8.48 1.03 1.89
N ALA A 63 -8.18 1.56 3.05
CA ALA A 63 -7.98 3.00 3.25
C ALA A 63 -6.48 3.28 3.38
N ALA A 64 -6.02 4.44 2.90
CA ALA A 64 -4.64 4.85 3.09
C ALA A 64 -4.29 4.94 4.58
N VAL A 65 -3.00 4.72 4.93
CA VAL A 65 -2.53 4.70 6.32
C VAL A 65 -2.98 5.93 7.13
N PRO A 66 -2.94 7.19 6.62
CA PRO A 66 -3.41 8.35 7.37
C PRO A 66 -4.89 8.26 7.75
N GLN A 67 -5.73 7.69 6.88
CA GLN A 67 -7.17 7.55 7.12
C GLN A 67 -7.45 6.47 8.16
N ILE A 68 -6.62 5.42 8.21
CA ILE A 68 -6.67 4.44 9.29
C ILE A 68 -6.20 5.09 10.60
N ALA A 69 -5.05 5.76 10.59
CA ALA A 69 -4.44 6.38 11.76
C ALA A 69 -5.38 7.38 12.46
N LYS A 70 -6.13 8.20 11.70
CA LYS A 70 -7.17 9.10 12.25
C LYS A 70 -8.22 8.36 13.10
N LYS A 71 -8.59 7.14 12.71
CA LYS A 71 -9.57 6.32 13.43
C LYS A 71 -8.96 5.59 14.63
N MET A 72 -7.65 5.37 14.62
CA MET A 72 -6.95 4.57 15.64
C MET A 72 -7.03 5.16 17.04
N THR A 73 -6.91 6.47 17.20
CA THR A 73 -6.96 7.11 18.52
C THR A 73 -8.31 6.87 19.20
N ILE A 74 -9.40 6.96 18.44
CA ILE A 74 -10.76 6.70 18.91
C ILE A 74 -10.93 5.22 19.26
N LEU A 75 -10.50 4.32 18.36
CA LEU A 75 -10.58 2.88 18.57
C LEU A 75 -9.77 2.44 19.80
N GLN A 76 -8.56 2.98 19.98
CA GLN A 76 -7.71 2.69 21.13
C GLN A 76 -8.38 3.13 22.43
N SER A 77 -8.93 4.35 22.48
CA SER A 77 -9.64 4.85 23.65
C SER A 77 -10.85 3.98 24.00
N ASN A 78 -11.67 3.63 23.00
CA ASN A 78 -12.86 2.79 23.18
C ASN A 78 -12.50 1.37 23.63
N ALA A 79 -11.44 0.79 23.07
CA ALA A 79 -10.95 -0.53 23.46
C ALA A 79 -10.44 -0.54 24.91
N ILE A 80 -9.70 0.50 25.34
CA ILE A 80 -9.27 0.64 26.73
C ILE A 80 -10.47 0.74 27.66
N LYS A 81 -11.43 1.64 27.37
CA LYS A 81 -12.64 1.82 28.17
C LYS A 81 -13.44 0.52 28.30
N THR A 82 -13.66 -0.18 27.19
CA THR A 82 -14.39 -1.45 27.16
C THR A 82 -13.68 -2.52 28.00
N ALA A 83 -12.35 -2.63 27.89
CA ALA A 83 -11.58 -3.58 28.69
C ALA A 83 -11.60 -3.23 30.19
N SER A 84 -11.44 -1.95 30.53
CA SER A 84 -11.48 -1.48 31.92
C SER A 84 -12.85 -1.67 32.57
N ASN A 85 -13.94 -1.39 31.86
CA ASN A 85 -15.31 -1.64 32.34
C ASN A 85 -15.59 -3.12 32.61
N LYS A 86 -14.81 -4.03 32.01
CA LYS A 86 -14.88 -5.49 32.25
C LYS A 86 -13.85 -5.99 33.28
N GLY A 87 -13.25 -5.08 34.06
CA GLY A 87 -12.36 -5.42 35.18
C GLY A 87 -10.93 -5.80 34.77
N VAL A 88 -10.49 -5.47 33.55
CA VAL A 88 -9.12 -5.73 33.10
C VAL A 88 -8.17 -4.66 33.62
N THR A 89 -6.99 -5.08 34.12
CA THR A 89 -5.97 -4.14 34.62
C THR A 89 -5.49 -3.18 33.54
N SER A 90 -5.02 -1.99 33.93
CA SER A 90 -4.59 -0.93 33.01
C SER A 90 -3.59 -1.43 31.94
N LEU A 91 -2.55 -2.17 32.33
CA LEU A 91 -1.55 -2.68 31.38
C LEU A 91 -2.15 -3.71 30.41
N LYS A 92 -3.00 -4.63 30.90
CA LYS A 92 -3.68 -5.61 30.04
C LYS A 92 -4.65 -4.92 29.07
N ALA A 93 -5.41 -3.92 29.54
CA ALA A 93 -6.31 -3.14 28.69
C ALA A 93 -5.55 -2.42 27.56
N GLN A 94 -4.38 -1.85 27.85
CA GLN A 94 -3.51 -1.22 26.85
C GLN A 94 -2.99 -2.22 25.81
N LYS A 95 -2.61 -3.44 26.22
CA LYS A 95 -2.22 -4.51 25.28
C LYS A 95 -3.36 -4.88 24.33
N ILE A 96 -4.54 -5.13 24.88
CA ILE A 96 -5.75 -5.49 24.10
C ILE A 96 -6.07 -4.37 23.11
N ALA A 97 -6.05 -3.12 23.56
CA ALA A 97 -6.33 -1.97 22.70
C ALA A 97 -5.31 -1.78 21.58
N ALA A 98 -4.02 -1.95 21.87
CA ALA A 98 -2.98 -1.87 20.84
C ALA A 98 -3.16 -2.94 19.76
N ILE A 99 -3.45 -4.16 20.17
CA ILE A 99 -3.68 -5.30 19.28
C ILE A 99 -4.94 -5.10 18.42
N ALA A 100 -6.04 -4.67 19.04
CA ALA A 100 -7.28 -4.34 18.32
C ALA A 100 -7.02 -3.24 17.28
N THR A 101 -6.24 -2.23 17.63
CA THR A 101 -5.85 -1.15 16.74
C THR A 101 -5.03 -1.68 15.56
N ILE A 102 -3.95 -2.42 15.82
CA ILE A 102 -3.08 -3.02 14.79
C ILE A 102 -3.87 -3.94 13.85
N SER A 103 -4.88 -4.67 14.35
CA SER A 103 -5.71 -5.59 13.58
C SER A 103 -6.52 -4.93 12.44
N ASN A 104 -6.61 -3.60 12.43
CA ASN A 104 -7.23 -2.85 11.34
C ASN A 104 -6.36 -2.77 10.07
N TYR A 105 -5.06 -3.03 10.18
CA TYR A 105 -4.17 -3.11 9.03
C TYR A 105 -4.31 -4.46 8.29
N THR A 106 -3.82 -4.45 7.05
CA THR A 106 -3.75 -5.60 6.15
C THR A 106 -2.29 -5.86 5.86
N VAL A 107 -1.85 -7.10 5.91
CA VAL A 107 -0.42 -7.45 5.84
C VAL A 107 -0.18 -8.57 4.84
N LYS A 108 1.07 -8.74 4.45
CA LYS A 108 1.52 -9.81 3.56
C LYS A 108 2.38 -10.84 4.32
N ASP A 109 3.27 -10.36 5.17
CA ASP A 109 4.14 -11.15 6.03
C ASP A 109 3.50 -11.35 7.41
N VAL A 110 2.73 -12.44 7.50
CA VAL A 110 2.03 -12.89 8.71
C VAL A 110 3.00 -13.27 9.84
N PRO A 111 4.08 -14.04 9.62
CA PRO A 111 5.06 -14.36 10.67
C PRO A 111 5.70 -13.12 11.32
N LEU A 112 6.07 -12.12 10.52
CA LEU A 112 6.71 -10.90 11.04
C LEU A 112 5.76 -10.12 11.95
N ILE A 113 4.51 -9.92 11.54
CA ILE A 113 3.55 -9.19 12.38
C ILE A 113 3.18 -9.99 13.63
N THR A 114 3.08 -11.32 13.52
CA THR A 114 2.80 -12.20 14.67
C THR A 114 3.90 -12.08 15.72
N THR A 115 5.16 -12.09 15.29
CA THR A 115 6.32 -11.88 16.17
C THR A 115 6.27 -10.52 16.87
N ALA A 116 5.88 -9.46 16.14
CA ALA A 116 5.75 -8.12 16.71
C ALA A 116 4.60 -8.04 17.74
N ILE A 117 3.47 -8.68 17.47
CA ILE A 117 2.33 -8.77 18.40
C ILE A 117 2.71 -9.57 19.65
N SER A 118 3.46 -10.66 19.52
CA SER A 118 3.96 -11.42 20.67
C SER A 118 4.80 -10.56 21.62
N LYS A 119 5.60 -9.62 21.09
CA LYS A 119 6.36 -8.66 21.94
C LYS A 119 5.44 -7.73 22.75
N ILE A 120 4.28 -7.34 22.20
CA ILE A 120 3.26 -6.57 22.94
C ILE A 120 2.71 -7.40 24.09
N LEU A 121 2.34 -8.66 23.81
CA LEU A 121 1.78 -9.58 24.81
C LEU A 121 2.77 -9.87 25.95
N LEU A 122 4.04 -10.05 25.63
CA LEU A 122 5.11 -10.36 26.60
C LEU A 122 5.64 -9.15 27.38
N SER A 123 5.23 -7.92 27.03
CA SER A 123 5.70 -6.71 27.70
C SER A 123 5.30 -6.68 29.19
N LYS A 124 6.27 -6.50 30.09
CA LYS A 124 6.04 -6.57 31.55
C LYS A 124 5.61 -5.25 32.17
N ASP A 125 5.96 -4.14 31.53
CA ASP A 125 5.69 -2.78 32.01
C ASP A 125 5.23 -1.86 30.86
N ARG A 126 4.89 -0.61 31.21
CA ARG A 126 4.39 0.40 30.26
C ARG A 126 5.44 0.86 29.26
N LEU A 127 6.71 0.91 29.64
CA LEU A 127 7.79 1.36 28.75
C LEU A 127 8.07 0.30 27.68
N ALA A 128 8.19 -0.96 28.08
CA ALA A 128 8.33 -2.11 27.18
C ALA A 128 7.13 -2.21 26.24
N LEU A 129 5.91 -2.04 26.78
CA LEU A 129 4.69 -2.06 25.98
C LEU A 129 4.71 -0.96 24.92
N THR A 130 5.05 0.27 25.30
CA THR A 130 5.10 1.42 24.37
C THR A 130 6.07 1.16 23.23
N LYS A 131 7.28 0.64 23.54
CA LYS A 131 8.27 0.27 22.51
C LYS A 131 7.74 -0.82 21.58
N ALA A 132 7.15 -1.89 22.12
CA ALA A 132 6.61 -3.00 21.33
C ALA A 132 5.47 -2.55 20.42
N VAL A 133 4.55 -1.72 20.92
CA VAL A 133 3.44 -1.17 20.15
C VAL A 133 3.93 -0.29 19.01
N ASN A 134 4.91 0.58 19.25
CA ASN A 134 5.49 1.43 18.21
C ASN A 134 6.12 0.60 17.08
N ILE A 135 6.86 -0.45 17.43
CA ILE A 135 7.48 -1.37 16.45
C ILE A 135 6.40 -2.08 15.63
N ALA A 136 5.42 -2.69 16.29
CA ALA A 136 4.36 -3.44 15.62
C ALA A 136 3.49 -2.54 14.72
N THR A 137 3.21 -1.32 15.16
CA THR A 137 2.46 -0.32 14.37
C THR A 137 3.23 0.06 13.10
N LYS A 138 4.53 0.36 13.20
CA LYS A 138 5.37 0.67 12.03
C LYS A 138 5.41 -0.47 11.02
N ILE A 139 5.58 -1.70 11.51
CA ILE A 139 5.55 -2.91 10.65
C ILE A 139 4.20 -3.02 9.95
N ALA A 140 3.10 -2.89 10.69
CA ALA A 140 1.76 -3.01 10.13
C ALA A 140 1.45 -1.92 9.10
N GLN A 141 1.85 -0.67 9.36
CA GLN A 141 1.71 0.46 8.44
C GLN A 141 2.45 0.22 7.12
N LYS A 142 3.75 -0.11 7.20
CA LYS A 142 4.58 -0.37 6.02
C LYS A 142 4.03 -1.51 5.16
N GLN A 143 3.61 -2.61 5.81
CA GLN A 143 3.03 -3.73 5.09
C GLN A 143 1.67 -3.39 4.48
N HIS A 144 0.83 -2.64 5.21
CA HIS A 144 -0.47 -2.20 4.70
C HIS A 144 -0.35 -1.31 3.48
N GLU A 145 0.60 -0.39 3.52
CA GLU A 145 0.89 0.50 2.41
C GLU A 145 1.34 -0.27 1.16
N ALA A 146 2.24 -1.25 1.32
CA ALA A 146 2.64 -2.12 0.22
C ALA A 146 1.45 -2.87 -0.40
N VAL A 147 0.52 -3.35 0.43
CA VAL A 147 -0.72 -4.00 -0.03
C VAL A 147 -1.63 -2.99 -0.73
N PHE A 148 -1.77 -1.78 -0.20
CA PHE A 148 -2.57 -0.71 -0.79
C PHE A 148 -2.06 -0.34 -2.18
N VAL A 149 -0.76 -0.08 -2.32
CA VAL A 149 -0.09 0.25 -3.59
C VAL A 149 -0.26 -0.88 -4.61
N SER A 150 -0.06 -2.12 -4.19
CA SER A 150 -0.23 -3.29 -5.07
C SER A 150 -1.69 -3.47 -5.54
N ASN A 151 -2.67 -3.27 -4.65
CA ASN A 151 -4.08 -3.34 -5.01
C ASN A 151 -4.47 -2.19 -5.94
N LEU A 152 -3.97 -0.98 -5.71
CA LEU A 152 -4.20 0.16 -6.61
C LEU A 152 -3.62 -0.10 -8.00
N ALA A 153 -2.40 -0.65 -8.09
CA ALA A 153 -1.80 -1.04 -9.37
C ALA A 153 -2.65 -2.09 -10.10
N THR A 154 -3.17 -3.08 -9.38
CA THR A 154 -4.07 -4.11 -9.93
C THR A 154 -5.35 -3.49 -10.49
N VAL A 155 -5.93 -2.52 -9.77
CA VAL A 155 -7.11 -1.78 -10.23
C VAL A 155 -6.79 -0.97 -11.50
N CYS A 156 -5.65 -0.27 -11.54
CA CYS A 156 -5.18 0.44 -12.73
C CYS A 156 -5.00 -0.50 -13.93
N SER A 157 -4.40 -1.67 -13.72
CA SER A 157 -4.25 -2.70 -14.74
C SER A 157 -5.61 -3.17 -15.29
N LYS A 158 -6.55 -3.49 -14.39
CA LYS A 158 -7.90 -3.94 -14.77
C LYS A 158 -8.66 -2.87 -15.55
N VAL A 159 -8.63 -1.61 -15.09
CA VAL A 159 -9.25 -0.49 -15.80
C VAL A 159 -8.65 -0.31 -17.19
N SER A 160 -7.33 -0.44 -17.31
CA SER A 160 -6.65 -0.28 -18.60
C SER A 160 -7.07 -1.36 -19.60
N VAL A 161 -7.17 -2.63 -19.16
CA VAL A 161 -7.72 -3.71 -20.00
C VAL A 161 -9.15 -3.38 -20.42
N ASN A 162 -10.01 -2.95 -19.49
CA ASN A 162 -11.41 -2.57 -19.80
C ASN A 162 -11.52 -1.39 -20.77
N MET A 163 -10.51 -0.52 -20.81
CA MET A 163 -10.43 0.60 -21.74
C MET A 163 -9.88 0.23 -23.11
N GLY A 164 -9.47 -1.02 -23.32
CA GLY A 164 -9.02 -1.54 -24.62
C GLY A 164 -7.51 -1.47 -24.85
N PHE A 165 -6.71 -1.25 -23.81
CA PHE A 165 -5.25 -1.38 -23.93
C PHE A 165 -4.87 -2.85 -24.16
N ALA A 166 -3.98 -3.08 -25.13
CA ALA A 166 -3.62 -4.42 -25.57
C ALA A 166 -2.64 -5.10 -24.63
N THR A 167 -1.70 -4.33 -24.07
CA THR A 167 -0.76 -4.83 -23.07
C THR A 167 -0.78 -3.96 -21.83
N VAL A 168 -0.55 -4.61 -20.69
CA VAL A 168 -0.43 -3.98 -19.37
C VAL A 168 0.73 -4.67 -18.65
N SER A 169 1.69 -3.89 -18.18
CA SER A 169 2.79 -4.38 -17.37
C SER A 169 2.89 -3.56 -16.08
N THR A 170 3.31 -4.23 -15.00
CA THR A 170 3.51 -3.61 -13.69
C THR A 170 4.93 -3.89 -13.21
N LYS A 171 5.66 -2.86 -12.80
CA LYS A 171 7.04 -2.99 -12.29
C LYS A 171 7.23 -2.10 -11.07
N MET A 172 7.85 -2.66 -10.03
CA MET A 172 8.39 -1.86 -8.93
C MET A 172 9.68 -1.18 -9.40
N MET A 173 9.77 0.12 -9.25
CA MET A 173 10.99 0.88 -9.54
C MET A 173 11.80 1.15 -8.28
N ASP A 174 13.02 1.62 -8.47
CA ASP A 174 13.83 2.22 -7.42
C ASP A 174 13.02 3.33 -6.71
N ASN A 175 13.13 3.42 -5.39
CA ASN A 175 12.40 4.35 -4.50
C ASN A 175 10.92 4.02 -4.22
N ASN A 176 10.51 2.75 -4.24
CA ASN A 176 9.15 2.30 -3.87
C ASN A 176 8.03 2.87 -4.76
N ILE A 177 8.35 3.21 -6.02
CA ILE A 177 7.36 3.65 -7.00
C ILE A 177 6.86 2.42 -7.76
N MET A 178 5.57 2.14 -7.67
CA MET A 178 4.92 1.13 -8.50
C MET A 178 4.49 1.77 -9.82
N ARG A 179 5.01 1.27 -10.94
CA ARG A 179 4.65 1.75 -12.28
C ARG A 179 3.79 0.73 -13.01
N VAL A 180 2.67 1.21 -13.56
CA VAL A 180 1.77 0.49 -14.47
C VAL A 180 1.94 1.11 -15.86
N VAL A 181 2.46 0.35 -16.82
CA VAL A 181 2.63 0.78 -18.21
C VAL A 181 1.63 0.04 -19.07
N THR A 182 0.91 0.78 -19.90
CA THR A 182 -0.13 0.22 -20.76
C THR A 182 0.05 0.73 -22.18
N LYS A 183 -0.15 -0.17 -23.16
CA LYS A 183 0.10 0.12 -24.58
C LYS A 183 -1.09 -0.34 -25.41
N ALA A 184 -1.63 0.57 -26.20
CA ALA A 184 -2.67 0.29 -27.18
C ALA A 184 -2.06 -0.15 -28.51
N LYS A 185 -2.86 -0.75 -29.39
CA LYS A 185 -2.40 -1.27 -30.70
C LYS A 185 -1.81 -0.17 -31.60
N ASN A 186 -2.32 1.05 -31.48
CA ASN A 186 -1.86 2.24 -32.20
C ASN A 186 -0.61 2.90 -31.57
N GLN A 187 0.12 2.20 -30.69
CA GLN A 187 1.28 2.72 -29.96
C GLN A 187 0.97 3.83 -28.93
N THR A 188 -0.29 4.22 -28.72
CA THR A 188 -0.66 5.09 -27.58
C THR A 188 -0.29 4.40 -26.28
N GLN A 189 0.34 5.12 -25.36
CA GLN A 189 0.72 4.61 -24.04
C GLN A 189 0.06 5.41 -22.93
N LEU A 190 -0.32 4.73 -21.86
CA LEU A 190 -0.72 5.33 -20.60
C LEU A 190 0.17 4.75 -19.49
N ILE A 191 0.90 5.63 -18.82
CA ILE A 191 1.82 5.29 -17.74
C ILE A 191 1.23 5.85 -16.45
N THR A 192 1.00 4.97 -15.48
CA THR A 192 0.57 5.34 -14.13
C THR A 192 1.66 4.99 -13.12
N GLU A 193 2.08 5.95 -12.33
CA GLU A 193 3.01 5.78 -11.22
C GLU A 193 2.27 5.96 -9.90
N ILE A 194 2.49 5.04 -8.98
CA ILE A 194 1.94 5.06 -7.63
C ILE A 194 3.12 5.15 -6.68
N GLU A 195 3.16 6.22 -5.90
CA GLU A 195 4.26 6.55 -4.99
C GLU A 195 3.68 6.82 -3.61
N VAL A 196 4.43 6.46 -2.57
CA VAL A 196 4.16 6.94 -1.22
C VAL A 196 5.06 8.13 -0.96
N VAL A 197 4.45 9.28 -0.76
CA VAL A 197 5.14 10.55 -0.52
C VAL A 197 4.95 10.96 0.93
N GLN A 198 6.03 11.33 1.59
CA GLN A 198 5.97 11.90 2.93
C GLN A 198 5.83 13.43 2.82
N GLU A 199 4.63 13.95 3.10
CA GLU A 199 4.35 15.39 3.12
C GLU A 199 3.90 15.80 4.51
N HIS A 200 4.55 16.81 5.09
CA HIS A 200 4.24 17.33 6.44
C HIS A 200 4.15 16.24 7.53
N GLY A 201 5.02 15.23 7.45
CA GLY A 201 5.05 14.11 8.40
C GLY A 201 3.93 13.09 8.22
N LYS A 202 3.17 13.15 7.12
CA LYS A 202 2.13 12.17 6.75
C LYS A 202 2.54 11.44 5.47
N GLU A 203 2.40 10.12 5.48
CA GLU A 203 2.60 9.27 4.31
C GLU A 203 1.32 9.24 3.48
N ASN A 204 1.37 9.81 2.28
CA ASN A 204 0.23 9.87 1.36
C ASN A 204 0.53 9.02 0.13
N VAL A 205 -0.48 8.33 -0.40
CA VAL A 205 -0.33 7.57 -1.64
C VAL A 205 -0.74 8.46 -2.80
N ASN A 206 0.24 8.88 -3.59
CA ASN A 206 0.03 9.68 -4.78
C ASN A 206 -0.01 8.80 -6.01
N MET A 207 -0.95 9.08 -6.91
CA MET A 207 -1.03 8.42 -8.20
C MET A 207 -0.87 9.46 -9.31
N THR A 208 0.09 9.23 -10.19
CA THR A 208 0.38 10.10 -11.33
C THR A 208 0.08 9.35 -12.62
N THR A 209 -0.71 9.91 -13.52
CA THR A 209 -0.96 9.32 -14.84
C THR A 209 -0.52 10.26 -15.96
N GLU A 210 0.18 9.71 -16.95
CA GLU A 210 0.65 10.41 -18.15
C GLU A 210 0.27 9.59 -19.40
N VAL A 211 0.01 10.29 -20.50
CA VAL A 211 -0.39 9.71 -21.79
C VAL A 211 0.59 10.13 -22.88
N PHE A 212 0.98 9.20 -23.73
CA PHE A 212 1.89 9.39 -24.85
C PHE A 212 1.28 8.92 -26.17
N GLY A 213 1.69 9.55 -27.28
CA GLY A 213 1.24 9.19 -28.62
C GLY A 213 -0.14 9.74 -29.00
N LEU A 214 -0.60 10.80 -28.34
CA LEU A 214 -1.85 11.52 -28.63
C LEU A 214 -1.65 13.04 -28.55
N SER A 215 -2.57 13.81 -29.14
CA SER A 215 -2.61 15.25 -28.92
C SER A 215 -2.98 15.61 -27.47
N GLU A 216 -2.81 16.88 -27.07
CA GLU A 216 -3.11 17.34 -25.71
C GLU A 216 -4.60 17.17 -25.33
N LYS A 217 -5.50 17.46 -26.28
CA LYS A 217 -6.96 17.33 -26.09
C LYS A 217 -7.36 15.87 -25.91
N GLU A 218 -6.82 14.99 -26.76
CA GLU A 218 -7.07 13.55 -26.69
C GLU A 218 -6.48 12.93 -25.43
N SER A 219 -5.27 13.35 -25.04
CA SER A 219 -4.61 12.91 -23.80
C SER A 219 -5.46 13.27 -22.57
N THR A 220 -5.97 14.49 -22.53
CA THR A 220 -6.85 14.96 -21.44
C THR A 220 -8.15 14.14 -21.40
N HIS A 221 -8.76 13.88 -22.57
CA HIS A 221 -9.98 13.07 -22.65
C HIS A 221 -9.74 11.64 -22.14
N LEU A 222 -8.62 11.02 -22.55
CA LEU A 222 -8.24 9.67 -22.12
C LEU A 222 -7.97 9.60 -20.61
N GLN A 223 -7.27 10.58 -20.04
CA GLN A 223 -7.02 10.67 -18.60
C GLN A 223 -8.31 10.84 -17.79
N ASN A 224 -9.24 11.67 -18.27
CA ASN A 224 -10.54 11.85 -17.62
C ASN A 224 -11.36 10.55 -17.64
N ARG A 225 -11.38 9.85 -18.79
CA ARG A 225 -12.04 8.55 -18.90
C ARG A 225 -11.40 7.52 -17.98
N PHE A 226 -10.07 7.46 -17.91
CA PHE A 226 -9.34 6.58 -16.99
C PHE A 226 -9.69 6.86 -15.53
N SER A 227 -9.71 8.12 -15.12
CA SER A 227 -10.13 8.53 -13.77
C SER A 227 -11.57 8.12 -13.45
N GLN A 228 -12.50 8.26 -14.40
CA GLN A 228 -13.89 7.83 -14.21
C GLN A 228 -14.00 6.31 -14.04
N GLU A 229 -13.28 5.52 -14.82
CA GLU A 229 -13.26 4.07 -14.69
C GLU A 229 -12.62 3.61 -13.37
N LEU A 230 -11.56 4.28 -12.91
CA LEU A 230 -10.99 4.04 -11.58
C LEU A 230 -12.01 4.29 -10.45
N LYS A 231 -12.79 5.37 -10.54
CA LYS A 231 -13.88 5.65 -9.60
C LYS A 231 -14.96 4.56 -9.62
N LYS A 232 -15.34 4.05 -10.80
CA LYS A 232 -16.27 2.91 -10.94
C LYS A 232 -15.73 1.64 -10.29
N GLN A 233 -14.42 1.43 -10.30
CA GLN A 233 -13.76 0.34 -9.57
C GLN A 233 -13.53 0.65 -8.08
N GLY A 234 -14.01 1.78 -7.56
CA GLY A 234 -13.97 2.12 -6.14
C GLY A 234 -12.66 2.77 -5.67
N VAL A 235 -11.91 3.41 -6.56
CA VAL A 235 -10.81 4.31 -6.18
C VAL A 235 -11.39 5.67 -5.78
N ILE A 236 -11.00 6.17 -4.60
CA ILE A 236 -11.44 7.48 -4.08
C ILE A 236 -10.20 8.35 -3.85
N TYR A 237 -10.29 9.60 -4.31
CA TYR A 237 -9.23 10.60 -4.22
C TYR A 237 -9.59 11.69 -3.18
N GLU A 238 -8.59 12.29 -2.54
CA GLU A 238 -8.74 13.50 -1.72
C GLU A 238 -8.31 14.73 -2.54
N GLY A 239 -9.09 15.81 -2.45
CA GLY A 239 -8.87 17.04 -3.22
C GLY A 239 -9.43 17.05 -4.66
N LYS A 240 -9.23 18.18 -5.35
CA LYS A 240 -9.61 18.31 -6.78
C LYS A 240 -8.59 17.56 -7.63
N TYR A 241 -9.04 16.76 -8.59
CA TYR A 241 -8.19 16.16 -9.62
C TYR A 241 -7.58 17.31 -10.46
N GLN A 242 -6.39 17.78 -10.09
CA GLN A 242 -5.73 18.89 -10.77
C GLN A 242 -4.75 18.32 -11.79
N CYS A 243 -5.15 18.37 -13.06
CA CYS A 243 -4.24 18.17 -14.17
C CYS A 243 -3.53 19.48 -14.44
N LYS A 244 -2.20 19.52 -14.25
CA LYS A 244 -1.38 20.68 -14.55
C LYS A 244 -0.58 20.41 -15.81
N LYS A 245 -0.48 21.44 -16.65
CA LYS A 245 0.41 21.46 -17.82
C LYS A 245 1.84 21.68 -17.33
N GLU A 246 2.69 20.66 -17.35
CA GLU A 246 4.14 20.86 -17.17
C GLU A 246 4.76 21.03 -18.57
N ARG A 247 5.34 22.21 -18.85
CA ARG A 247 6.19 22.39 -20.04
C ARG A 247 7.46 21.56 -19.82
N LEU A 248 7.66 20.55 -20.65
CA LEU A 248 8.78 19.59 -20.55
C LEU A 248 10.13 20.14 -21.10
N LEU A 249 10.21 21.42 -21.43
CA LEU A 249 11.40 22.05 -22.00
C LEU A 249 11.66 23.41 -21.34
N GLU A 250 12.77 23.53 -20.60
CA GLU A 250 13.43 24.80 -20.30
C GLU A 250 14.75 24.82 -21.08
N LYS A 251 14.92 25.78 -22.01
CA LYS A 251 16.14 25.96 -22.81
C LYS A 251 16.62 24.70 -23.56
N GLY A 252 15.69 23.93 -24.16
CA GLY A 252 16.04 22.77 -24.98
C GLY A 252 16.58 21.56 -24.20
N ARG A 253 16.56 21.57 -22.86
CA ARG A 253 16.96 20.43 -22.03
C ARG A 253 15.77 19.88 -21.25
N ILE A 254 15.68 18.56 -21.27
CA ILE A 254 14.71 17.77 -20.54
C ILE A 254 15.07 17.79 -19.05
N LYS A 255 14.14 18.21 -18.18
CA LYS A 255 14.43 18.50 -16.77
C LYS A 255 14.43 17.29 -15.81
N LYS A 256 14.36 16.04 -16.29
CA LYS A 256 14.43 14.85 -15.42
C LYS A 256 15.21 13.67 -16.04
N PRO A 257 15.97 12.89 -15.23
CA PRO A 257 16.75 11.74 -15.70
C PRO A 257 15.90 10.62 -16.35
N TYR A 258 14.59 10.58 -16.08
CA TYR A 258 13.69 9.49 -16.51
C TYR A 258 13.27 9.52 -17.99
N MET A 259 13.41 10.64 -18.70
CA MET A 259 13.00 10.69 -20.12
C MET A 259 13.93 9.93 -21.07
N LYS A 260 15.20 9.67 -20.69
CA LYS A 260 16.05 8.79 -21.50
C LYS A 260 15.55 7.33 -21.49
N LYS A 261 14.88 6.90 -20.43
CA LYS A 261 14.41 5.52 -20.24
C LYS A 261 12.99 5.27 -20.77
N ALA A 262 12.14 6.30 -20.89
CA ALA A 262 10.78 6.14 -21.42
C ALA A 262 10.71 6.05 -22.96
N ILE A 263 11.74 6.54 -23.66
CA ILE A 263 11.79 6.53 -25.14
C ILE A 263 12.15 5.14 -25.70
N GLN A 264 12.61 4.21 -24.86
CA GLN A 264 12.89 2.82 -25.25
C GLN A 264 12.33 1.84 -24.21
N PRO A 265 11.01 1.57 -24.21
CA PRO A 265 10.45 0.50 -23.41
C PRO A 265 11.06 -0.86 -23.80
N ASP A 266 11.40 -1.02 -25.08
CA ASP A 266 11.80 -2.31 -25.65
C ASP A 266 13.28 -2.64 -25.37
N GLN A 267 14.17 -1.65 -25.18
CA GLN A 267 15.59 -1.93 -24.85
C GLN A 267 15.83 -2.23 -23.35
N ILE A 268 14.96 -1.76 -22.46
CA ILE A 268 15.15 -1.96 -21.00
C ILE A 268 14.80 -3.40 -20.56
N PHE A 269 13.96 -4.12 -21.31
CA PHE A 269 13.58 -5.49 -20.95
C PHE A 269 14.43 -6.57 -21.65
N ASP A 270 15.07 -6.25 -22.78
CA ASP A 270 15.90 -7.21 -23.51
C ASP A 270 17.39 -7.21 -23.07
N GLU A 271 17.94 -6.07 -22.62
CA GLU A 271 19.33 -6.02 -22.12
C GLU A 271 19.52 -6.82 -20.82
N GLU A 272 18.58 -6.77 -19.87
CA GLU A 272 18.70 -7.53 -18.60
C GLU A 272 18.55 -9.05 -18.79
N ARG A 273 17.83 -9.50 -19.82
CA ARG A 273 17.75 -10.93 -20.18
C ARG A 273 19.10 -11.47 -20.68
N SER A 274 19.84 -10.67 -21.45
CA SER A 274 21.19 -11.04 -21.91
C SER A 274 22.24 -11.04 -20.81
N ILE A 275 22.08 -10.23 -19.76
CA ILE A 275 22.99 -10.18 -18.61
C ILE A 275 22.71 -11.34 -17.63
N SER A 276 21.44 -11.71 -17.42
CA SER A 276 21.07 -12.83 -16.52
C SER A 276 21.45 -14.22 -17.03
N ASN A 277 21.72 -14.36 -18.34
CA ASN A 277 22.19 -15.60 -18.98
C ASN A 277 23.68 -15.57 -19.33
N SER A 278 24.42 -14.54 -18.86
CA SER A 278 25.87 -14.47 -19.06
C SER A 278 26.58 -15.32 -18.00
N PRO A 279 27.52 -16.21 -18.39
CA PRO A 279 28.34 -16.99 -17.46
C PRO A 279 29.11 -16.14 -16.44
N ALA A 280 29.31 -14.85 -16.73
CA ALA A 280 29.96 -13.90 -15.83
C ALA A 280 29.11 -13.56 -14.58
N TYR A 281 27.78 -13.63 -14.67
CA TYR A 281 26.88 -13.28 -13.56
C TYR A 281 26.76 -14.41 -12.52
N GLU A 282 26.97 -15.67 -12.91
CA GLU A 282 27.03 -16.79 -11.95
C GLU A 282 28.32 -16.78 -11.11
N LEU A 283 29.44 -16.29 -11.66
CA LEU A 283 30.72 -16.22 -10.94
C LEU A 283 30.74 -15.12 -9.85
N GLU A 284 29.95 -14.06 -9.99
CA GLU A 284 29.82 -13.03 -8.94
C GLU A 284 28.93 -13.46 -7.77
N LYS A 285 27.93 -14.33 -7.98
CA LYS A 285 27.09 -14.85 -6.89
C LYS A 285 27.84 -15.80 -5.95
N ILE A 286 28.87 -16.49 -6.44
CA ILE A 286 29.66 -17.43 -5.64
C ILE A 286 30.69 -16.69 -4.76
N LYS A 287 31.11 -15.47 -5.11
CA LYS A 287 32.10 -14.70 -4.33
C LYS A 287 31.53 -13.98 -3.11
N ASN A 288 30.21 -13.75 -3.05
CA ASN A 288 29.57 -13.00 -1.97
C ASN A 288 28.94 -13.89 -0.87
N PHE A 289 29.21 -15.19 -0.89
CA PHE A 289 28.89 -16.14 0.19
C PHE A 289 30.19 -16.77 0.71
N ASN A 290 30.99 -16.02 1.47
CA ASN A 290 31.92 -16.60 2.44
C ASN A 290 32.28 -15.57 3.51
N PHE A 291 31.96 -15.97 4.75
CA PHE A 291 32.14 -15.35 6.08
C PHE A 291 31.25 -14.15 6.46
#